data_AF-A0A2E6QFC4-F1
#
_entry.id   AF-A0A2E6QFC4-F1
#
_cell.length_a   1.000
_cell.length_b   1.000
_cell.length_c   1.000
_cell.angle_alpha   90.00
_cell.angle_beta   90.00
_cell.angle_gamma   90.00
#
_symmetry.space_group_name_H-M   'P 1'
#
loop_
_entity.id
_entity.type
_entity.pdbx_description
1 polymer ?
#
loop_
_entity_poly.entity_id
_entity_poly.type
_entity_poly.pdbx_seq_one_letter_code
_entity_poly.pdbx_strand_id
1 'polypeptide(L)'
;MLKVALYLVAVGAICIVAVWLAAHPGSVVIQWEGVRIDTSLLVMGLGVAALAIVLAVLFRLWSWLRSRPHRMAERRKEQRRRHGYRALTHGLVAAAAGDTREAKNAAKAAEGLLGEPPLTMLLAAQAAQLEGDDVEAERQFRLMLENPETEFLGLRGLMVQAEKRGDHARARELAERAFKLRPSTPWVQRHLLGEQAASGDWAGAMKTVDAAVKTGTLTHEQGRRDRAIFLYQQALEAEEAGDRRHALSLAKDAHDREPNFIPATVLAARLMSEDGKTRQAARLVDLSWTNGPHPRLAAVYGDLDGADSMKRLKRLEHLATLAPDSAEGHVAAGEAAIAAEMWGKAREHLEMARTLAPTIRVYRLLSRLEEAESGDSEAARRWLLMASSAAPDPVWLCDRCGAASAVWHVHCGNCGAFDSMTWRSPPATPLALAHPEEAEEPNSAETVVEAADGPPTIEHQPAKA
;
A
#
# COMPACT_ATOMS: atom_id res chain seq x y z
N MET A 1 -12.16 57.90 18.73
CA MET A 1 -12.35 59.36 18.57
C MET A 1 -13.79 59.79 18.83
N LEU A 2 -14.81 59.14 18.24
CA LEU A 2 -16.24 59.46 18.45
C LEU A 2 -16.68 59.50 19.94
N LYS A 3 -16.22 58.53 20.76
CA LYS A 3 -16.56 58.45 22.19
C LYS A 3 -15.96 59.59 23.03
N VAL A 4 -14.84 60.17 22.60
CA VAL A 4 -14.16 61.27 23.30
C VAL A 4 -14.80 62.61 22.92
N ALA A 5 -15.15 62.80 21.65
CA ALA A 5 -15.90 63.98 21.19
C ALA A 5 -17.28 64.06 21.85
N LEU A 6 -18.01 62.93 21.95
CA LEU A 6 -19.33 62.88 22.57
C LEU A 6 -19.25 63.12 24.09
N TYR A 7 -18.16 62.70 24.74
CA TYR A 7 -17.90 63.01 26.15
C TYR A 7 -17.62 64.51 26.36
N LEU A 8 -16.80 65.14 25.51
CA LEU A 8 -16.51 66.58 25.60
C LEU A 8 -17.76 67.43 25.36
N VAL A 9 -18.61 67.06 24.41
CA VAL A 9 -19.89 67.74 24.16
C VAL A 9 -20.85 67.59 25.34
N ALA A 10 -20.93 66.39 25.92
CA ALA A 10 -21.77 66.15 27.11
C ALA A 10 -21.27 66.95 28.33
N VAL A 11 -19.96 66.98 28.58
CA VAL A 11 -19.37 67.78 29.66
C VAL A 11 -19.60 69.28 29.43
N GLY A 12 -19.43 69.77 28.19
CA GLY A 12 -19.74 71.15 27.83
C GLY A 12 -21.20 71.53 28.07
N ALA A 13 -22.14 70.66 27.68
CA ALA A 13 -23.57 70.87 27.92
C ALA A 13 -23.91 70.89 29.42
N ILE A 14 -23.29 70.01 30.22
CA ILE A 14 -23.46 69.98 31.68
C ILE A 14 -22.93 71.27 32.32
N CYS A 15 -21.77 71.77 31.87
CA CYS A 15 -21.24 73.04 32.35
C CYS A 15 -22.16 74.22 32.02
N ILE A 16 -22.74 74.26 30.82
CA ILE A 16 -23.68 75.31 30.41
C ILE A 16 -24.95 75.27 31.27
N VAL A 17 -25.52 74.09 31.48
CA VAL A 17 -26.70 73.91 32.34
C VAL A 17 -26.38 74.28 33.79
N ALA A 18 -25.20 73.91 34.32
CA ALA A 18 -24.79 74.24 35.68
C ALA A 18 -24.59 75.75 35.88
N VAL A 19 -23.99 76.45 34.91
CA VAL A 19 -23.81 77.91 34.94
C VAL A 19 -25.16 78.63 34.84
N TRP A 20 -26.08 78.15 33.99
CA TRP A 20 -27.43 78.72 33.86
C TRP A 20 -28.26 78.55 35.14
N LEU A 21 -28.15 77.38 35.79
CA LEU A 21 -28.84 77.08 37.05
C LEU A 21 -28.26 77.88 38.23
N ALA A 22 -26.95 78.18 38.20
CA ALA A 22 -26.30 79.06 39.18
C ALA A 22 -26.73 80.53 39.02
N ALA A 23 -27.09 80.97 37.81
CA ALA A 23 -27.50 82.33 37.52
C ALA A 23 -28.98 82.65 37.88
N HIS A 24 -29.82 81.64 38.12
CA HIS A 24 -31.24 81.80 38.49
C HIS A 24 -31.57 81.10 39.82
N PRO A 25 -31.40 81.77 40.97
CA PRO A 25 -31.69 81.18 42.28
C PRO A 25 -33.21 81.11 42.50
N GLY A 26 -33.83 80.01 42.07
CA GLY A 26 -35.17 79.64 42.53
C GLY A 26 -35.11 78.97 43.90
N SER A 27 -36.06 79.27 44.78
CA SER A 27 -36.28 78.52 46.02
C SER A 27 -37.31 77.42 45.76
N VAL A 28 -37.02 76.20 46.22
CA VAL A 28 -38.00 75.11 46.21
C VAL A 28 -38.32 74.78 47.65
N VAL A 29 -39.59 74.98 48.01
CA VAL A 29 -40.10 74.66 49.33
C VAL A 29 -40.74 73.28 49.24
N ILE A 30 -40.10 72.28 49.85
CA ILE A 30 -40.72 70.97 50.06
C ILE A 30 -41.39 71.00 51.43
N GLN A 31 -42.70 70.78 51.47
CA GLN A 31 -43.47 70.72 52.71
C GLN A 31 -43.96 69.29 52.90
N TRP A 32 -43.46 68.61 53.94
CA TRP A 32 -43.84 67.24 54.25
C TRP A 32 -44.11 67.12 55.75
N GLU A 33 -45.35 66.74 56.11
CA GLU A 33 -45.82 66.54 57.49
C GLU A 33 -45.40 67.64 58.50
N GLY A 34 -45.51 68.90 58.09
CA GLY A 34 -45.26 70.05 58.97
C GLY A 34 -43.80 70.48 59.10
N VAL A 35 -42.84 69.73 58.54
CA VAL A 35 -41.43 70.13 58.46
C VAL A 35 -41.22 70.87 57.14
N ARG A 36 -40.80 72.14 57.23
CA ARG A 36 -40.50 72.99 56.08
C ARG A 36 -39.00 73.06 55.90
N ILE A 37 -38.50 72.47 54.82
CA ILE A 37 -37.08 72.52 54.47
C ILE A 37 -36.94 73.45 53.27
N ASP A 38 -36.55 74.69 53.54
CA ASP A 38 -36.24 75.66 52.50
C ASP A 38 -34.85 75.33 51.94
N THR A 39 -34.81 74.74 50.73
CA THR A 39 -33.56 74.35 50.09
C THR A 39 -33.42 75.06 48.74
N SER A 40 -32.20 75.45 48.39
CA SER A 40 -31.94 76.05 47.08
C SER A 40 -32.07 74.98 45.97
N LEU A 41 -32.56 75.39 44.79
CA LEU A 41 -32.67 74.53 43.61
C LEU A 41 -31.36 73.79 43.27
N LEU A 42 -30.21 74.43 43.57
CA LEU A 42 -28.88 73.87 43.39
C LEU A 42 -28.63 72.65 44.28
N VAL A 43 -29.03 72.68 45.56
CA VAL A 43 -28.82 71.57 46.50
C VAL A 43 -29.67 70.37 46.12
N MET A 44 -30.93 70.61 45.71
CA MET A 44 -31.81 69.54 45.24
C MET A 44 -31.33 68.95 43.91
N GLY A 45 -30.90 69.79 42.98
CA GLY A 45 -30.30 69.36 41.71
C GLY A 45 -29.04 68.52 41.92
N LEU A 46 -28.16 68.92 42.85
CA LEU A 46 -27.00 68.14 43.26
C LEU A 46 -27.39 66.80 43.90
N GLY A 47 -28.42 66.78 44.75
CA GLY A 47 -28.93 65.55 45.36
C GLY A 47 -29.48 64.55 44.34
N VAL A 48 -30.28 65.03 43.38
CA VAL A 48 -30.82 64.19 42.29
C VAL A 48 -29.70 63.71 41.36
N ALA A 49 -28.74 64.58 41.03
CA ALA A 49 -27.58 64.20 40.24
C ALA A 49 -26.71 63.15 40.95
N ALA A 50 -26.47 63.31 42.26
CA ALA A 50 -25.75 62.34 43.06
C ALA A 50 -26.47 60.99 43.09
N LEU A 51 -27.79 60.98 43.30
CA LEU A 51 -28.60 59.75 43.27
C LEU A 51 -28.57 59.07 41.90
N ALA A 52 -28.69 59.84 40.81
CA ALA A 52 -28.60 59.33 39.45
C ALA A 52 -27.21 58.71 39.16
N ILE A 53 -26.13 59.34 39.66
CA ILE A 53 -24.77 58.80 39.56
C ILE A 53 -24.67 57.48 40.34
N VAL A 54 -25.18 57.43 41.57
CA VAL A 54 -25.16 56.20 42.39
C VAL A 54 -25.92 55.07 41.71
N LEU A 55 -27.13 55.33 41.20
CA LEU A 55 -27.93 54.34 40.46
C LEU A 55 -27.25 53.90 39.16
N ALA A 56 -26.63 54.82 38.42
CA ALA A 56 -25.86 54.50 37.22
C ALA A 56 -24.64 53.62 37.54
N VAL A 57 -23.93 53.91 38.64
CA VAL A 57 -22.81 53.10 39.13
C VAL A 57 -23.29 51.70 39.52
N LEU A 58 -24.37 51.60 40.29
CA LEU A 58 -24.97 50.31 40.70
C LEU A 58 -25.41 49.49 39.49
N PHE A 59 -26.09 50.09 38.52
CA PHE A 59 -26.52 49.42 37.30
C PHE A 59 -25.34 48.96 36.43
N ARG A 60 -24.27 49.77 36.37
CA ARG A 60 -23.03 49.41 35.67
C ARG A 60 -22.29 48.27 36.38
N LEU A 61 -22.28 48.26 37.71
CA LEU A 61 -21.69 47.19 38.52
C LEU A 61 -22.46 45.88 38.35
N TRP A 62 -23.80 45.95 38.37
CA TRP A 62 -24.69 44.80 38.15
C TRP A 62 -24.54 44.21 36.75
N SER A 63 -24.56 45.05 35.71
CA SER A 63 -24.37 44.61 34.32
C SER A 63 -22.96 44.04 34.09
N TRP A 64 -21.93 44.61 34.72
CA TRP A 64 -20.58 44.06 34.71
C TRP A 64 -20.51 42.67 35.35
N LEU A 65 -21.14 42.49 36.51
CA LEU A 65 -21.17 41.21 37.24
C LEU A 65 -21.90 40.12 36.47
N ARG A 66 -23.00 40.46 35.77
CA ARG A 66 -23.80 39.49 35.00
C ARG A 66 -23.20 39.12 33.63
N SER A 67 -22.46 40.02 32.98
CA SER A 67 -21.95 39.80 31.60
C SER A 67 -20.50 39.29 31.50
N ARG A 68 -19.71 39.38 32.58
CA ARG A 68 -18.34 38.84 32.68
C ARG A 68 -18.23 37.31 32.69
N PRO A 69 -19.07 36.53 33.40
CA PRO A 69 -18.85 35.08 33.53
C PRO A 69 -18.88 34.34 32.19
N HIS A 70 -19.80 34.70 31.28
CA HIS A 70 -19.91 34.06 29.96
C HIS A 70 -18.65 34.26 29.10
N ARG A 71 -18.15 35.50 29.01
CA ARG A 71 -16.94 35.82 28.23
C ARG A 71 -15.67 35.21 28.82
N MET A 72 -15.63 35.01 30.14
CA MET A 72 -14.49 34.38 30.80
C MET A 72 -14.50 32.86 30.63
N ALA A 73 -15.69 32.23 30.63
CA ALA A 73 -15.85 30.82 30.32
C ALA A 73 -15.40 30.50 28.89
N GLU A 74 -15.81 31.30 27.90
CA GLU A 74 -15.38 31.14 26.51
C GLU A 74 -13.86 31.30 26.33
N ARG A 75 -13.27 32.33 26.95
CA ARG A 75 -11.81 32.53 26.92
C ARG A 75 -11.04 31.38 27.57
N ARG A 76 -11.55 30.83 28.68
CA ARG A 76 -10.94 29.65 29.33
C ARG A 76 -11.07 28.41 28.46
N LYS A 77 -12.22 28.19 27.81
CA LYS A 77 -12.43 27.08 26.87
C LYS A 77 -11.46 27.18 25.69
N GLU A 78 -11.30 28.36 25.12
CA GLU A 78 -10.36 28.63 24.03
C GLU A 78 -8.90 28.42 24.47
N GLN A 79 -8.52 28.89 25.66
CA GLN A 79 -7.18 28.65 26.21
C GLN A 79 -6.90 27.18 26.48
N ARG A 80 -7.87 26.43 27.04
CA ARG A 80 -7.76 24.98 27.24
C ARG A 80 -7.58 24.27 25.91
N ARG A 81 -8.38 24.61 24.90
CA ARG A 81 -8.27 24.05 23.55
C ARG A 81 -6.91 24.32 22.92
N ARG A 82 -6.39 25.55 23.03
CA ARG A 82 -5.03 25.90 22.55
C ARG A 82 -3.94 25.11 23.25
N HIS A 83 -4.02 24.94 24.57
CA HIS A 83 -3.07 24.10 25.31
C HIS A 83 -3.19 22.63 24.92
N GLY A 84 -4.42 22.15 24.73
CA GLY A 84 -4.70 20.78 24.29
C GLY A 84 -4.09 20.48 22.93
N TYR A 85 -4.28 21.37 21.93
CA TYR A 85 -3.67 21.19 20.62
C TYR A 85 -2.14 21.30 20.65
N ARG A 86 -1.58 22.17 21.49
CA ARG A 86 -0.11 22.21 21.68
C ARG A 86 0.41 20.91 22.25
N ALA A 87 -0.27 20.35 23.26
CA ALA A 87 0.10 19.04 23.82
C ALA A 87 -0.02 17.94 22.76
N LEU A 88 -1.08 17.94 21.95
CA LEU A 88 -1.25 17.00 20.85
C LEU A 88 -0.13 17.11 19.81
N THR A 89 0.19 18.32 19.33
CA THR A 89 1.28 18.53 18.37
C THR A 89 2.62 18.10 18.94
N HIS A 90 2.89 18.44 20.20
CA HIS A 90 4.11 18.03 20.90
C HIS A 90 4.21 16.51 21.01
N GLY A 91 3.12 15.84 21.39
CA GLY A 91 3.07 14.39 21.48
C GLY A 91 3.27 13.69 20.14
N LEU A 92 2.71 14.23 19.05
CA LEU A 92 2.94 13.70 17.70
C LEU A 92 4.41 13.84 17.27
N VAL A 93 5.06 14.96 17.62
CA VAL A 93 6.49 15.17 17.35
C VAL A 93 7.34 14.21 18.19
N ALA A 94 7.05 14.05 19.47
CA ALA A 94 7.73 13.11 20.36
C ALA A 94 7.58 11.65 19.87
N ALA A 95 6.36 11.27 19.44
CA ALA A 95 6.10 9.96 18.86
C ALA A 95 6.90 9.73 17.56
N ALA A 96 6.98 10.74 16.69
CA ALA A 96 7.79 10.67 15.48
C ALA A 96 9.31 10.61 15.78
N ALA A 97 9.76 11.22 16.87
CA ALA A 97 11.14 11.15 17.35
C ALA A 97 11.47 9.85 18.12
N GLY A 98 10.47 9.03 18.42
CA GLY A 98 10.63 7.81 19.22
C GLY A 98 10.73 8.04 20.73
N ASP A 99 10.47 9.25 21.23
CA ASP A 99 10.38 9.52 22.67
C ASP A 99 9.03 9.06 23.21
N THR A 100 8.99 7.81 23.66
CA THR A 100 7.78 7.13 24.15
C THR A 100 7.19 7.80 25.38
N ARG A 101 8.05 8.23 26.31
CA ARG A 101 7.64 8.80 27.59
C ARG A 101 7.04 10.17 27.40
N GLU A 102 7.66 11.01 26.58
CA GLU A 102 7.16 12.34 26.28
C GLU A 102 5.86 12.27 25.46
N ALA A 103 5.78 11.36 24.48
CA ALA A 103 4.56 11.12 23.71
C ALA A 103 3.37 10.70 24.61
N LYS A 104 3.59 9.77 25.56
CA LYS A 104 2.55 9.30 26.49
C LYS A 104 2.06 10.40 27.43
N ASN A 105 2.97 11.21 27.97
CA ASN A 105 2.61 12.33 28.84
C ASN A 105 1.81 13.39 28.08
N ALA A 106 2.26 13.71 26.86
CA ALA A 106 1.58 14.63 25.98
C ALA A 106 0.19 14.13 25.55
N ALA A 107 0.03 12.82 25.31
CA ALA A 107 -1.25 12.18 25.01
C ALA A 107 -2.26 12.35 26.15
N LYS A 108 -1.85 12.02 27.40
CA LYS A 108 -2.70 12.20 28.60
C LYS A 108 -3.09 13.66 28.83
N ALA A 109 -2.15 14.59 28.60
CA ALA A 109 -2.41 16.01 28.71
C ALA A 109 -3.42 16.48 27.66
N ALA A 110 -3.27 16.02 26.41
CA ALA A 110 -4.20 16.35 25.32
C ALA A 110 -5.60 15.79 25.58
N GLU A 111 -5.71 14.56 26.06
CA GLU A 111 -6.98 13.89 26.42
C GLU A 111 -7.75 14.70 27.48
N GLY A 112 -7.09 15.11 28.56
CA GLY A 112 -7.72 15.91 29.62
C GLY A 112 -8.09 17.34 29.22
N LEU A 113 -7.51 17.87 28.13
CA LEU A 113 -7.67 19.27 27.72
C LEU A 113 -8.62 19.48 26.54
N LEU A 114 -8.59 18.59 25.54
CA LEU A 114 -9.36 18.72 24.31
C LEU A 114 -10.77 18.14 24.44
N GLY A 115 -10.91 16.99 25.12
CA GLY A 115 -12.17 16.24 25.07
C GLY A 115 -12.61 15.91 23.63
N GLU A 116 -11.66 15.83 22.69
CA GLU A 116 -11.84 15.42 21.30
C GLU A 116 -11.33 13.98 21.16
N PRO A 117 -12.21 12.97 21.27
CA PRO A 117 -11.79 11.57 21.39
C PRO A 117 -10.90 11.06 20.25
N PRO A 118 -11.14 11.39 18.95
CA PRO A 118 -10.43 10.72 17.87
C PRO A 118 -8.92 10.90 17.84
N LEU A 119 -8.45 12.14 17.98
CA LEU A 119 -7.03 12.47 17.84
C LEU A 119 -6.24 12.07 19.09
N THR A 120 -6.84 12.22 20.28
CA THR A 120 -6.19 11.86 21.54
C THR A 120 -6.10 10.35 21.72
N MET A 121 -7.14 9.60 21.31
CA MET A 121 -7.10 8.13 21.28
C MET A 121 -6.00 7.62 20.35
N LEU A 122 -5.83 8.24 19.16
CA LEU A 122 -4.80 7.81 18.21
C LEU A 122 -3.40 8.01 18.78
N LEU A 123 -3.13 9.20 19.32
CA LEU A 123 -1.84 9.50 19.91
C LEU A 123 -1.56 8.58 21.11
N ALA A 124 -2.57 8.28 21.94
CA ALA A 124 -2.43 7.34 23.05
C ALA A 124 -2.10 5.92 22.57
N ALA A 125 -2.80 5.42 21.55
CA ALA A 125 -2.53 4.11 20.96
C ALA A 125 -1.13 4.03 20.34
N GLN A 126 -0.70 5.06 19.61
CA GLN A 126 0.65 5.14 19.03
C GLN A 126 1.74 5.20 20.10
N ALA A 127 1.54 5.99 21.16
CA ALA A 127 2.49 6.05 22.28
C ALA A 127 2.64 4.68 22.96
N ALA A 128 1.53 3.97 23.18
CA ALA A 128 1.57 2.61 23.73
C ALA A 128 2.28 1.61 22.80
N GLN A 129 2.04 1.69 21.48
CA GLN A 129 2.76 0.86 20.50
C GLN A 129 4.27 1.11 20.50
N LEU A 130 4.71 2.36 20.63
CA LEU A 130 6.14 2.70 20.66
C LEU A 130 6.80 2.26 21.98
N GLU A 131 6.06 2.26 23.08
CA GLU A 131 6.51 1.73 24.39
C GLU A 131 6.58 0.19 24.41
N GLY A 132 5.96 -0.48 23.44
CA GLY A 132 5.82 -1.94 23.42
C GLY A 132 4.70 -2.47 24.32
N ASP A 133 3.81 -1.60 24.80
CA ASP A 133 2.62 -1.98 25.57
C ASP A 133 1.48 -2.36 24.62
N ASP A 134 1.55 -3.56 24.06
CA ASP A 134 0.56 -4.07 23.12
C ASP A 134 -0.85 -4.18 23.73
N VAL A 135 -0.95 -4.41 25.05
CA VAL A 135 -2.22 -4.54 25.77
C VAL A 135 -2.93 -3.19 25.86
N GLU A 136 -2.20 -2.15 26.25
CA GLU A 136 -2.76 -0.79 26.30
C GLU A 136 -3.11 -0.30 24.89
N ALA A 137 -2.24 -0.54 23.90
CA ALA A 137 -2.53 -0.19 22.51
C ALA A 137 -3.79 -0.90 21.99
N GLU A 138 -3.96 -2.19 22.27
CA GLU A 138 -5.16 -2.95 21.90
C GLU A 138 -6.42 -2.36 22.55
N ARG A 139 -6.33 -1.98 23.84
CA ARG A 139 -7.44 -1.32 24.54
C ARG A 139 -7.83 -0.02 23.87
N GLN A 140 -6.87 0.84 23.53
CA GLN A 140 -7.14 2.12 22.86
C GLN A 140 -7.76 1.91 21.47
N PHE A 141 -7.27 0.95 20.68
CA PHE A 141 -7.88 0.67 19.38
C PHE A 141 -9.27 0.05 19.49
N ARG A 142 -9.57 -0.73 20.55
CA ARG A 142 -10.93 -1.21 20.80
C ARG A 142 -11.89 -0.07 21.16
N LEU A 143 -11.46 0.89 21.99
CA LEU A 143 -12.25 2.09 22.29
C LEU A 143 -12.54 2.90 21.03
N MET A 144 -11.61 2.96 20.07
CA MET A 144 -11.85 3.58 18.77
C MET A 144 -12.95 2.91 17.95
N LEU A 145 -13.29 1.64 18.19
CA LEU A 145 -14.37 0.96 17.49
C LEU A 145 -15.77 1.44 17.92
N GLU A 146 -15.87 2.11 19.08
CA GLU A 146 -17.14 2.61 19.60
C GLU A 146 -17.61 3.88 18.86
N ASN A 147 -16.68 4.63 18.25
CA ASN A 147 -16.97 5.86 17.53
C ASN A 147 -16.82 5.65 16.01
N PRO A 148 -17.84 5.97 15.18
CA PRO A 148 -17.79 5.81 13.72
C PRO A 148 -16.64 6.55 13.03
N GLU A 149 -16.19 7.68 13.61
CA GLU A 149 -15.10 8.49 13.05
C GLU A 149 -13.72 7.83 13.21
N THR A 150 -13.54 7.03 14.27
CA THR A 150 -12.27 6.36 14.59
C THR A 150 -12.26 4.88 14.26
N GLU A 151 -13.42 4.28 14.00
CA GLU A 151 -13.58 2.83 13.81
C GLU A 151 -12.59 2.29 12.78
N PHE A 152 -12.47 2.94 11.62
CA PHE A 152 -11.56 2.52 10.56
C PHE A 152 -10.09 2.48 11.00
N LEU A 153 -9.69 3.43 11.85
CA LEU A 153 -8.33 3.52 12.37
C LEU A 153 -8.07 2.47 13.46
N GLY A 154 -9.07 2.26 14.34
CA GLY A 154 -9.05 1.18 15.32
C GLY A 154 -8.89 -0.19 14.65
N LEU A 155 -9.65 -0.45 13.58
CA LEU A 155 -9.54 -1.70 12.80
C LEU A 155 -8.13 -1.90 12.22
N ARG A 156 -7.52 -0.83 11.68
CA ARG A 156 -6.14 -0.91 11.17
C ARG A 156 -5.14 -1.24 12.27
N GLY A 157 -5.24 -0.60 13.43
CA GLY A 157 -4.35 -0.85 14.57
C GLY A 157 -4.46 -2.28 15.10
N LEU A 158 -5.70 -2.76 15.29
CA LEU A 158 -5.97 -4.13 15.74
C LEU A 158 -5.52 -5.17 14.73
N MET A 159 -5.67 -4.91 13.43
CA MET A 159 -5.23 -5.83 12.37
C MET A 159 -3.71 -5.99 12.40
N VAL A 160 -2.96 -4.88 12.47
CA VAL A 160 -1.48 -4.94 12.56
C VAL A 160 -1.03 -5.69 13.82
N GLN A 161 -1.73 -5.54 14.95
CA GLN A 161 -1.43 -6.34 16.14
C GLN A 161 -1.78 -7.82 15.98
N ALA A 162 -2.88 -8.16 15.30
CA ALA A 162 -3.23 -9.54 14.99
C ALA A 162 -2.19 -10.19 14.06
N GLU A 163 -1.75 -9.49 13.02
CA GLU A 163 -0.67 -9.92 12.12
C GLU A 163 0.63 -10.17 12.89
N LYS A 164 1.05 -9.23 13.76
CA LYS A 164 2.25 -9.40 14.60
C LYS A 164 2.19 -10.64 15.50
N ARG A 165 0.99 -11.02 15.94
CA ARG A 165 0.75 -12.22 16.76
C ARG A 165 0.60 -13.50 15.94
N GLY A 166 0.56 -13.41 14.61
CA GLY A 166 0.27 -14.55 13.72
C GLY A 166 -1.20 -15.00 13.74
N ASP A 167 -2.12 -14.18 14.27
CA ASP A 167 -3.55 -14.47 14.29
C ASP A 167 -4.22 -14.03 12.98
N HIS A 168 -3.99 -14.82 11.93
CA HIS A 168 -4.52 -14.57 10.59
C HIS A 168 -6.05 -14.54 10.55
N ALA A 169 -6.72 -15.38 11.35
CA ALA A 169 -8.18 -15.42 11.42
C ALA A 169 -8.74 -14.09 11.93
N ARG A 170 -8.16 -13.54 13.00
CA ARG A 170 -8.58 -12.25 13.53
C ARG A 170 -8.22 -11.09 12.61
N ALA A 171 -7.03 -11.12 12.01
CA ALA A 171 -6.61 -10.11 11.03
C ALA A 171 -7.58 -10.05 9.84
N ARG A 172 -8.00 -11.21 9.33
CA ARG A 172 -9.00 -11.33 8.25
C ARG A 172 -10.34 -10.72 8.63
N GLU A 173 -10.90 -11.07 9.80
CA GLU A 173 -12.18 -10.52 10.26
C GLU A 173 -12.14 -8.98 10.35
N LEU A 174 -11.05 -8.43 10.88
CA LEU A 174 -10.83 -6.99 11.00
C LEU A 174 -10.71 -6.32 9.63
N ALA A 175 -9.98 -6.94 8.70
CA ALA A 175 -9.85 -6.47 7.32
C ALA A 175 -11.19 -6.51 6.56
N GLU A 176 -11.99 -7.56 6.73
CA GLU A 176 -13.33 -7.67 6.12
C GLU A 176 -14.27 -6.58 6.65
N ARG A 177 -14.24 -6.28 7.97
CA ARG A 177 -14.99 -5.15 8.54
C ARG A 177 -14.48 -3.81 7.99
N ALA A 178 -13.17 -3.63 7.88
CA ALA A 178 -12.59 -2.42 7.30
C ALA A 178 -12.99 -2.23 5.83
N PHE A 179 -13.11 -3.33 5.07
CA PHE A 179 -13.55 -3.32 3.68
C PHE A 179 -15.02 -2.92 3.54
N LYS A 180 -15.90 -3.39 4.44
CA LYS A 180 -17.31 -2.96 4.47
C LYS A 180 -17.45 -1.45 4.73
N LEU A 181 -16.57 -0.87 5.54
CA LEU A 181 -16.58 0.57 5.84
C LEU A 181 -16.00 1.42 4.71
N ARG A 182 -14.83 1.04 4.19
CA ARG A 182 -14.09 1.81 3.17
C ARG A 182 -13.46 0.88 2.13
N PRO A 183 -14.27 0.35 1.19
CA PRO A 183 -13.80 -0.64 0.22
C PRO A 183 -12.76 -0.09 -0.74
N SER A 184 -12.66 1.23 -0.92
CA SER A 184 -11.69 1.91 -1.78
C SER A 184 -10.27 2.01 -1.21
N THR A 185 -10.04 1.49 0.01
CA THR A 185 -8.75 1.69 0.67
C THR A 185 -7.70 0.68 0.19
N PRO A 186 -6.56 1.12 -0.39
CA PRO A 186 -5.61 0.21 -1.03
C PRO A 186 -4.94 -0.80 -0.10
N TRP A 187 -4.74 -0.47 1.18
CA TRP A 187 -4.15 -1.43 2.13
C TRP A 187 -5.15 -2.55 2.49
N VAL A 188 -6.44 -2.23 2.60
CA VAL A 188 -7.50 -3.20 2.91
C VAL A 188 -7.63 -4.19 1.76
N GLN A 189 -7.71 -3.68 0.54
CA GLN A 189 -7.81 -4.51 -0.67
C GLN A 189 -6.59 -5.42 -0.81
N ARG A 190 -5.36 -4.89 -0.66
CA ARG A 190 -4.13 -5.68 -0.75
C ARG A 190 -4.08 -6.79 0.30
N HIS A 191 -4.44 -6.48 1.55
CA HIS A 191 -4.47 -7.47 2.62
C HIS A 191 -5.51 -8.57 2.35
N LEU A 192 -6.76 -8.18 2.03
CA LEU A 192 -7.82 -9.16 1.75
C LEU A 192 -7.49 -10.02 0.54
N LEU A 193 -6.97 -9.45 -0.55
CA LEU A 193 -6.57 -10.24 -1.72
C LEU A 193 -5.47 -11.23 -1.38
N GLY A 194 -4.46 -10.82 -0.61
CA GLY A 194 -3.39 -11.71 -0.14
C GLY A 194 -3.93 -12.88 0.68
N GLU A 195 -4.75 -12.60 1.70
CA GLU A 195 -5.36 -13.62 2.56
C GLU A 195 -6.35 -14.53 1.81
N GLN A 196 -7.18 -13.96 0.94
CA GLN A 196 -8.14 -14.73 0.13
C GLN A 196 -7.41 -15.65 -0.84
N ALA A 197 -6.36 -15.15 -1.50
CA ALA A 197 -5.54 -15.96 -2.38
C ALA A 197 -4.69 -17.00 -1.63
N ALA A 198 -4.32 -16.75 -0.36
CA ALA A 198 -3.62 -17.73 0.47
C ALA A 198 -4.56 -18.83 1.00
N SER A 199 -5.82 -18.48 1.27
CA SER A 199 -6.84 -19.40 1.80
C SER A 199 -7.66 -20.12 0.72
N GLY A 200 -7.43 -19.84 -0.57
CA GLY A 200 -8.22 -20.40 -1.66
C GLY A 200 -9.64 -19.81 -1.79
N ASP A 201 -9.94 -18.68 -1.14
CA ASP A 201 -11.23 -18.00 -1.25
C ASP A 201 -11.29 -17.15 -2.55
N TRP A 202 -11.27 -17.82 -3.69
CA TRP A 202 -11.28 -17.18 -5.01
C TRP A 202 -12.57 -16.40 -5.29
N ALA A 203 -13.70 -16.87 -4.76
CA ALA A 203 -14.99 -16.18 -4.88
C ALA A 203 -15.01 -14.86 -4.09
N GLY A 204 -14.43 -14.86 -2.87
CA GLY A 204 -14.20 -13.66 -2.09
C GLY A 204 -13.23 -12.70 -2.78
N ALA A 205 -12.10 -13.21 -3.27
CA ALA A 205 -11.10 -12.45 -4.02
C ALA A 205 -11.72 -11.75 -5.24
N MET A 206 -12.68 -12.41 -5.89
CA MET A 206 -13.34 -11.84 -7.05
C MET A 206 -14.13 -10.56 -6.68
N LYS A 207 -14.87 -10.60 -5.57
CA LYS A 207 -15.63 -9.44 -5.07
C LYS A 207 -14.69 -8.29 -4.69
N THR A 208 -13.54 -8.62 -4.10
CA THR A 208 -12.52 -7.63 -3.72
C THR A 208 -11.93 -6.93 -4.94
N VAL A 209 -11.58 -7.67 -6.01
CA VAL A 209 -11.13 -7.09 -7.28
C VAL A 209 -12.22 -6.24 -7.94
N ASP A 210 -13.47 -6.68 -7.94
CA ASP A 210 -14.58 -5.91 -8.51
C ASP A 210 -14.76 -4.56 -7.81
N ALA A 211 -14.63 -4.53 -6.49
CA ALA A 211 -14.64 -3.27 -5.74
C ALA A 211 -13.41 -2.43 -6.07
N ALA A 212 -12.21 -3.03 -6.14
CA ALA A 212 -10.97 -2.33 -6.41
C ALA A 212 -10.91 -1.67 -7.80
N VAL A 213 -11.47 -2.33 -8.82
CA VAL A 213 -11.62 -1.75 -10.16
C VAL A 213 -12.65 -0.61 -10.13
N LYS A 214 -13.79 -0.79 -9.47
CA LYS A 214 -14.82 0.26 -9.34
C LYS A 214 -14.30 1.51 -8.64
N THR A 215 -13.41 1.35 -7.67
CA THR A 215 -12.83 2.47 -6.91
C THR A 215 -11.58 3.05 -7.56
N GLY A 216 -11.13 2.51 -8.70
CA GLY A 216 -9.94 2.95 -9.43
C GLY A 216 -8.61 2.62 -8.77
N THR A 217 -8.61 1.71 -7.78
CA THR A 217 -7.39 1.26 -7.10
C THR A 217 -6.61 0.26 -7.94
N LEU A 218 -7.33 -0.55 -8.72
CA LEU A 218 -6.79 -1.41 -9.77
C LEU A 218 -7.24 -0.88 -11.13
N THR A 219 -6.38 -1.02 -12.15
CA THR A 219 -6.78 -0.74 -13.53
C THR A 219 -7.77 -1.81 -14.02
N HIS A 220 -8.55 -1.49 -15.04
CA HIS A 220 -9.43 -2.48 -15.68
C HIS A 220 -8.66 -3.69 -16.24
N GLU A 221 -7.42 -3.49 -16.68
CA GLU A 221 -6.54 -4.52 -17.19
C GLU A 221 -6.03 -5.44 -16.07
N GLN A 222 -5.47 -4.88 -15.00
CA GLN A 222 -5.06 -5.64 -13.82
C GLN A 222 -6.23 -6.44 -13.25
N GLY A 223 -7.38 -5.79 -13.07
CA GLY A 223 -8.56 -6.48 -12.57
C GLY A 223 -9.02 -7.61 -13.50
N ARG A 224 -8.92 -7.46 -14.83
CA ARG A 224 -9.25 -8.52 -15.79
C ARG A 224 -8.32 -9.73 -15.65
N ARG A 225 -7.02 -9.49 -15.57
CA ARG A 225 -5.98 -10.50 -15.37
C ARG A 225 -6.17 -11.24 -14.04
N ASP A 226 -6.43 -10.53 -12.95
CA ASP A 226 -6.71 -11.14 -11.64
C ASP A 226 -7.95 -12.05 -11.70
N ARG A 227 -9.03 -11.61 -12.39
CA ARG A 227 -10.22 -12.47 -12.59
C ARG A 227 -9.86 -13.76 -13.31
N ALA A 228 -9.05 -13.68 -14.36
CA ALA A 228 -8.63 -14.85 -15.14
C ALA A 228 -7.82 -15.82 -14.29
N ILE A 229 -6.93 -15.30 -13.44
CA ILE A 229 -6.16 -16.10 -12.48
C ILE A 229 -7.06 -16.81 -11.48
N PHE A 230 -8.04 -16.12 -10.90
CA PHE A 230 -8.97 -16.74 -9.94
C PHE A 230 -9.87 -17.79 -10.57
N LEU A 231 -10.31 -17.58 -11.82
CA LEU A 231 -11.06 -18.59 -12.58
C LEU A 231 -10.19 -19.81 -12.89
N TYR A 232 -8.93 -19.59 -13.24
CA TYR A 232 -7.97 -20.67 -13.45
C TYR A 232 -7.71 -21.48 -12.17
N GLN A 233 -7.57 -20.83 -11.01
CA GLN A 233 -7.43 -21.55 -9.73
C GLN A 233 -8.67 -22.37 -9.39
N GLN A 234 -9.88 -21.80 -9.55
CA GLN A 234 -11.12 -22.56 -9.39
C GLN A 234 -11.23 -23.72 -10.40
N ALA A 235 -10.69 -23.57 -11.61
CA ALA A 235 -10.67 -24.64 -12.60
C ALA A 235 -9.77 -25.80 -12.14
N LEU A 236 -8.62 -25.52 -11.53
CA LEU A 236 -7.75 -26.54 -10.94
C LEU A 236 -8.43 -27.26 -9.78
N GLU A 237 -9.07 -26.53 -8.86
CA GLU A 237 -9.83 -27.12 -7.75
C GLU A 237 -10.98 -28.01 -8.24
N ALA A 238 -11.70 -27.56 -9.27
CA ALA A 238 -12.76 -28.34 -9.90
C ALA A 238 -12.23 -29.61 -10.59
N GLU A 239 -11.05 -29.54 -11.22
CA GLU A 239 -10.38 -30.70 -11.80
C GLU A 239 -9.96 -31.71 -10.73
N GLU A 240 -9.35 -31.25 -9.63
CA GLU A 240 -8.96 -32.08 -8.49
C GLU A 240 -10.17 -32.74 -7.83
N ALA A 241 -11.32 -32.04 -7.77
CA ALA A 241 -12.59 -32.59 -7.31
C ALA A 241 -13.24 -33.58 -8.30
N GLY A 242 -12.70 -33.74 -9.50
CA GLY A 242 -13.21 -34.61 -10.56
C GLY A 242 -14.36 -34.02 -11.38
N ASP A 243 -14.78 -32.77 -11.15
CA ASP A 243 -15.77 -32.08 -11.97
C ASP A 243 -15.13 -31.45 -13.22
N ARG A 244 -14.81 -32.34 -14.16
CA ARG A 244 -14.13 -31.99 -15.40
C ARG A 244 -14.90 -31.02 -16.28
N ARG A 245 -16.24 -31.06 -16.28
CA ARG A 245 -17.06 -30.15 -17.10
C ARG A 245 -17.00 -28.73 -16.53
N HIS A 246 -17.08 -28.61 -15.21
CA HIS A 246 -16.96 -27.33 -14.55
C HIS A 246 -15.54 -26.75 -14.70
N ALA A 247 -14.51 -27.57 -14.51
CA ALA A 247 -13.11 -27.20 -14.73
C ALA A 247 -12.88 -26.65 -16.14
N LEU A 248 -13.38 -27.34 -17.17
CA LEU A 248 -13.27 -26.87 -18.56
C LEU A 248 -14.00 -25.54 -18.79
N SER A 249 -15.18 -25.35 -18.19
CA SER A 249 -15.93 -24.09 -18.31
C SER A 249 -15.12 -22.92 -17.72
N LEU A 250 -14.61 -23.10 -16.50
CA LEU A 250 -13.82 -22.08 -15.81
C LEU A 250 -12.51 -21.76 -16.52
N ALA A 251 -11.81 -22.78 -17.05
CA ALA A 251 -10.58 -22.60 -17.81
C ALA A 251 -10.81 -21.81 -19.12
N LYS A 252 -11.94 -22.05 -19.81
CA LYS A 252 -12.35 -21.24 -20.97
C LYS A 252 -12.66 -19.81 -20.58
N ASP A 253 -13.45 -19.60 -19.52
CA ASP A 253 -13.81 -18.26 -19.04
C ASP A 253 -12.57 -17.45 -18.63
N ALA A 254 -11.55 -18.12 -18.08
CA ALA A 254 -10.25 -17.54 -17.77
C ALA A 254 -9.49 -17.12 -19.05
N HIS A 255 -9.40 -18.00 -20.05
CA HIS A 255 -8.79 -17.70 -21.35
C HIS A 255 -9.50 -16.53 -22.06
N ASP A 256 -10.84 -16.54 -22.12
CA ASP A 256 -11.62 -15.50 -22.79
C ASP A 256 -11.43 -14.11 -22.13
N ARG A 257 -11.12 -14.09 -20.82
CA ARG A 257 -10.77 -12.86 -20.10
C ARG A 257 -9.36 -12.41 -20.41
N GLU A 258 -8.40 -13.32 -20.35
CA GLU A 258 -6.99 -13.00 -20.56
C GLU A 258 -6.36 -14.02 -21.54
N PRO A 259 -6.48 -13.78 -22.87
CA PRO A 259 -6.01 -14.75 -23.88
C PRO A 259 -4.50 -15.00 -23.87
N ASN A 260 -3.74 -14.05 -23.28
CA ASN A 260 -2.29 -14.13 -23.12
C ASN A 260 -1.87 -14.86 -21.83
N PHE A 261 -2.82 -15.26 -20.98
CA PHE A 261 -2.54 -16.05 -19.79
C PHE A 261 -2.40 -17.53 -20.16
N ILE A 262 -1.19 -17.90 -20.60
CA ILE A 262 -0.84 -19.23 -21.11
C ILE A 262 -1.31 -20.41 -20.24
N PRO A 263 -1.19 -20.39 -18.89
CA PRO A 263 -1.64 -21.49 -18.05
C PRO A 263 -3.13 -21.84 -18.25
N ALA A 264 -4.00 -20.84 -18.41
CA ALA A 264 -5.43 -21.08 -18.64
C ALA A 264 -5.69 -21.73 -20.01
N THR A 265 -5.03 -21.25 -21.07
CA THR A 265 -5.12 -21.86 -22.41
C THR A 265 -4.66 -23.31 -22.41
N VAL A 266 -3.52 -23.59 -21.76
CA VAL A 266 -2.95 -24.94 -21.64
C VAL A 266 -3.93 -25.89 -20.94
N LEU A 267 -4.51 -25.46 -19.81
CA LEU A 267 -5.50 -26.23 -19.08
C LEU A 267 -6.74 -26.50 -19.92
N ALA A 268 -7.31 -25.45 -20.53
CA ALA A 268 -8.51 -25.57 -21.36
C ALA A 268 -8.27 -26.50 -22.57
N ALA A 269 -7.14 -26.37 -23.27
CA ALA A 269 -6.80 -27.21 -24.42
C ALA A 269 -6.63 -28.69 -24.04
N ARG A 270 -5.94 -28.98 -22.92
CA ARG A 270 -5.80 -30.34 -22.38
C ARG A 270 -7.18 -30.93 -22.04
N LEU A 271 -8.00 -30.20 -21.30
CA LEU A 271 -9.33 -30.66 -20.91
C LEU A 271 -10.26 -30.86 -22.12
N MET A 272 -10.16 -30.00 -23.15
CA MET A 272 -10.88 -30.21 -24.41
C MET A 272 -10.40 -31.45 -25.17
N SER A 273 -9.08 -31.72 -25.17
CA SER A 273 -8.50 -32.88 -25.84
C SER A 273 -8.98 -34.19 -25.22
N GLU A 274 -8.94 -34.32 -23.89
CA GLU A 274 -9.37 -35.58 -23.25
C GLU A 274 -10.92 -35.73 -23.26
N ASP A 275 -11.67 -34.65 -23.55
CA ASP A 275 -13.10 -34.67 -23.91
C ASP A 275 -13.37 -35.08 -25.39
N GLY A 276 -12.32 -35.36 -26.17
CA GLY A 276 -12.40 -35.70 -27.60
C GLY A 276 -12.63 -34.49 -28.53
N LYS A 277 -12.58 -33.26 -28.02
CA LYS A 277 -12.77 -32.01 -28.79
C LYS A 277 -11.45 -31.48 -29.35
N THR A 278 -10.65 -32.36 -29.96
CA THR A 278 -9.26 -32.06 -30.40
C THR A 278 -9.19 -30.90 -31.39
N ARG A 279 -10.15 -30.80 -32.33
CA ARG A 279 -10.24 -29.67 -33.27
C ARG A 279 -10.48 -28.31 -32.59
N GLN A 280 -11.24 -28.28 -31.50
CA GLN A 280 -11.48 -27.03 -30.75
C GLN A 280 -10.24 -26.66 -29.93
N ALA A 281 -9.59 -27.66 -29.32
CA ALA A 281 -8.34 -27.48 -28.60
C ALA A 281 -7.22 -26.93 -29.51
N ALA A 282 -7.10 -27.48 -30.73
CA ALA A 282 -6.12 -27.01 -31.71
C ALA A 282 -6.32 -25.52 -32.03
N ARG A 283 -7.56 -25.11 -32.39
CA ARG A 283 -7.88 -23.72 -32.69
C ARG A 283 -7.60 -22.76 -31.54
N LEU A 284 -7.87 -23.20 -30.31
CA LEU A 284 -7.59 -22.41 -29.10
C LEU A 284 -6.10 -22.15 -28.96
N VAL A 285 -5.27 -23.19 -29.15
CA VAL A 285 -3.82 -23.07 -29.08
C VAL A 285 -3.27 -22.25 -30.25
N ASP A 286 -3.76 -22.45 -31.47
CA ASP A 286 -3.34 -21.67 -32.65
C ASP A 286 -3.52 -20.16 -32.40
N LEU A 287 -4.64 -19.76 -31.78
CA LEU A 287 -4.92 -18.36 -31.43
C LEU A 287 -3.99 -17.81 -30.34
N SER A 288 -3.75 -18.56 -29.26
CA SER A 288 -2.81 -18.11 -28.23
C SER A 288 -1.37 -18.10 -28.74
N TRP A 289 -1.01 -19.01 -29.65
CA TRP A 289 0.33 -19.13 -30.21
C TRP A 289 0.74 -17.88 -30.99
N THR A 290 -0.17 -17.27 -31.76
CA THR A 290 0.13 -16.03 -32.50
C THR A 290 0.41 -14.84 -31.58
N ASN A 291 -0.10 -14.84 -30.35
CA ASN A 291 0.12 -13.75 -29.40
C ASN A 291 1.37 -13.94 -28.54
N GLY A 292 1.74 -15.20 -28.25
CA GLY A 292 2.88 -15.52 -27.40
C GLY A 292 3.25 -17.00 -27.47
N PRO A 293 4.17 -17.39 -28.37
CA PRO A 293 4.70 -18.74 -28.44
C PRO A 293 5.31 -19.18 -27.10
N HIS A 294 4.92 -20.36 -26.62
CA HIS A 294 5.34 -20.84 -25.30
C HIS A 294 5.49 -22.37 -25.29
N PRO A 295 6.54 -22.94 -24.66
CA PRO A 295 6.81 -24.39 -24.69
C PRO A 295 5.62 -25.26 -24.24
N ARG A 296 4.86 -24.81 -23.23
CA ARG A 296 3.68 -25.53 -22.74
C ARG A 296 2.52 -25.58 -23.74
N LEU A 297 2.36 -24.56 -24.59
CA LEU A 297 1.38 -24.61 -25.68
C LEU A 297 1.78 -25.64 -26.72
N ALA A 298 3.06 -25.66 -27.11
CA ALA A 298 3.60 -26.65 -28.04
C ALA A 298 3.43 -28.07 -27.50
N ALA A 299 3.72 -28.30 -26.21
CA ALA A 299 3.53 -29.61 -25.57
C ALA A 299 2.08 -30.10 -25.71
N VAL A 300 1.09 -29.30 -25.28
CA VAL A 300 -0.33 -29.68 -25.37
C VAL A 300 -0.77 -29.86 -26.82
N TYR A 301 -0.35 -28.98 -27.72
CA TYR A 301 -0.68 -29.09 -29.15
C TYR A 301 -0.14 -30.38 -29.77
N GLY A 302 1.07 -30.78 -29.39
CA GLY A 302 1.72 -32.02 -29.80
C GLY A 302 1.04 -33.28 -29.24
N ASP A 303 0.27 -33.16 -28.15
CA ASP A 303 -0.39 -34.29 -27.49
C ASP A 303 -1.85 -34.54 -27.97
N LEU A 304 -2.48 -33.56 -28.65
CA LEU A 304 -3.91 -33.57 -28.99
C LEU A 304 -4.49 -34.85 -29.63
N ASP A 305 -3.75 -35.56 -30.47
CA ASP A 305 -4.23 -36.75 -31.21
C ASP A 305 -3.42 -38.03 -30.88
N GLY A 306 -2.78 -38.07 -29.70
CA GLY A 306 -2.03 -39.23 -29.21
C GLY A 306 -0.55 -39.26 -29.61
N ALA A 307 0.10 -40.42 -29.37
CA ALA A 307 1.55 -40.59 -29.32
C ALA A 307 2.27 -40.79 -30.68
N ASP A 308 1.58 -40.64 -31.81
CA ASP A 308 2.18 -40.81 -33.15
C ASP A 308 3.18 -39.67 -33.43
N SER A 309 4.48 -40.01 -33.49
CA SER A 309 5.59 -39.07 -33.66
C SER A 309 5.51 -38.28 -34.98
N MET A 310 5.06 -38.91 -36.08
CA MET A 310 4.92 -38.24 -37.37
C MET A 310 3.75 -37.25 -37.38
N LYS A 311 2.62 -37.59 -36.74
CA LYS A 311 1.50 -36.65 -36.57
C LYS A 311 1.84 -35.52 -35.62
N ARG A 312 2.65 -35.79 -34.58
CA ARG A 312 3.17 -34.77 -33.68
C ARG A 312 4.08 -33.80 -34.42
N LEU A 313 5.00 -34.30 -35.24
CA LEU A 313 5.89 -33.47 -36.07
C LEU A 313 5.09 -32.54 -36.98
N LYS A 314 4.13 -33.06 -37.77
CA LYS A 314 3.32 -32.22 -38.68
C LYS A 314 2.57 -31.10 -37.96
N ARG A 315 2.09 -31.35 -36.75
CA ARG A 315 1.41 -30.34 -35.93
C ARG A 315 2.37 -29.26 -35.43
N LEU A 316 3.55 -29.66 -34.93
CA LEU A 316 4.53 -28.70 -34.43
C LEU A 316 5.22 -27.92 -35.56
N GLU A 317 5.39 -28.51 -36.74
CA GLU A 317 5.75 -27.79 -37.97
C GLU A 317 4.69 -26.73 -38.30
N HIS A 318 3.40 -27.07 -38.19
CA HIS A 318 2.34 -26.07 -38.39
C HIS A 318 2.46 -24.90 -37.41
N LEU A 319 2.70 -25.13 -36.12
CA LEU A 319 2.94 -24.05 -35.15
C LEU A 319 4.16 -23.19 -35.54
N ALA A 320 5.23 -23.79 -36.05
CA ALA A 320 6.38 -23.04 -36.56
C ALA A 320 5.99 -22.17 -37.76
N THR A 321 5.10 -22.62 -38.65
CA THR A 321 4.60 -21.79 -39.77
C THR A 321 3.73 -20.62 -39.32
N LEU A 322 3.04 -20.72 -38.18
CA LEU A 322 2.21 -19.64 -37.65
C LEU A 322 3.05 -18.52 -37.00
N ALA A 323 4.24 -18.84 -36.52
CA ALA A 323 5.17 -17.88 -35.90
C ALA A 323 6.61 -18.16 -36.35
N PRO A 324 6.98 -17.85 -37.62
CA PRO A 324 8.28 -18.19 -38.19
C PRO A 324 9.45 -17.47 -37.51
N ASP A 325 9.21 -16.27 -36.98
CA ASP A 325 10.23 -15.49 -36.27
C ASP A 325 10.41 -15.94 -34.80
N SER A 326 9.66 -16.95 -34.35
CA SER A 326 9.76 -17.46 -32.99
C SER A 326 10.70 -18.65 -32.89
N ALA A 327 11.77 -18.50 -32.11
CA ALA A 327 12.66 -19.61 -31.79
C ALA A 327 11.90 -20.80 -31.15
N GLU A 328 10.85 -20.55 -30.36
CA GLU A 328 10.09 -21.62 -29.69
C GLU A 328 9.41 -22.58 -30.67
N GLY A 329 8.86 -22.06 -31.77
CA GLY A 329 8.23 -22.89 -32.81
C GLY A 329 9.25 -23.81 -33.48
N HIS A 330 10.42 -23.27 -33.81
CA HIS A 330 11.52 -24.05 -34.37
C HIS A 330 12.08 -25.07 -33.38
N VAL A 331 12.20 -24.72 -32.09
CA VAL A 331 12.62 -25.68 -31.06
C VAL A 331 11.62 -26.83 -30.92
N ALA A 332 10.32 -26.53 -30.85
CA ALA A 332 9.29 -27.55 -30.73
C ALA A 332 9.23 -28.48 -31.95
N ALA A 333 9.32 -27.91 -33.17
CA ALA A 333 9.37 -28.69 -34.41
C ALA A 333 10.64 -29.55 -34.50
N GLY A 334 11.80 -28.99 -34.11
CA GLY A 334 13.08 -29.70 -34.09
C GLY A 334 13.09 -30.88 -33.11
N GLU A 335 12.58 -30.68 -31.89
CA GLU A 335 12.45 -31.76 -30.89
C GLU A 335 11.51 -32.87 -31.40
N ALA A 336 10.40 -32.50 -32.04
CA ALA A 336 9.47 -33.46 -32.65
C ALA A 336 10.09 -34.21 -33.83
N ALA A 337 10.94 -33.55 -34.61
CA ALA A 337 11.63 -34.16 -35.74
C ALA A 337 12.69 -35.15 -35.29
N ILE A 338 13.42 -34.87 -34.20
CA ILE A 338 14.30 -35.84 -33.54
C ILE A 338 13.50 -37.07 -33.10
N ALA A 339 12.36 -36.87 -32.42
CA ALA A 339 11.51 -37.97 -31.96
C ALA A 339 10.86 -38.78 -33.10
N ALA A 340 10.75 -38.21 -34.30
CA ALA A 340 10.25 -38.87 -35.50
C ALA A 340 11.37 -39.40 -36.42
N GLU A 341 12.64 -39.33 -35.98
CA GLU A 341 13.83 -39.75 -36.74
C GLU A 341 13.99 -39.03 -38.09
N MET A 342 13.46 -37.80 -38.20
CA MET A 342 13.53 -36.94 -39.39
C MET A 342 14.71 -35.97 -39.27
N TRP A 343 15.93 -36.51 -39.31
CA TRP A 343 17.18 -35.78 -39.00
C TRP A 343 17.39 -34.50 -39.80
N GLY A 344 17.16 -34.54 -41.12
CA GLY A 344 17.32 -33.37 -41.98
C GLY A 344 16.42 -32.20 -41.58
N LYS A 345 15.15 -32.50 -41.25
CA LYS A 345 14.18 -31.50 -40.76
C LYS A 345 14.54 -31.01 -39.36
N ALA A 346 14.99 -31.91 -38.49
CA ALA A 346 15.45 -31.54 -37.16
C ALA A 346 16.60 -30.53 -37.23
N ARG A 347 17.58 -30.77 -38.11
CA ARG A 347 18.72 -29.88 -38.34
C ARG A 347 18.26 -28.51 -38.83
N GLU A 348 17.40 -28.48 -39.84
CA GLU A 348 16.85 -27.23 -40.40
C GLU A 348 16.17 -26.37 -39.34
N HIS A 349 15.25 -26.96 -38.56
CA HIS A 349 14.54 -26.22 -37.53
C HIS A 349 15.48 -25.80 -36.38
N LEU A 350 16.38 -26.66 -35.90
CA LEU A 350 17.25 -26.32 -34.79
C LEU A 350 18.33 -25.28 -35.16
N GLU A 351 18.81 -25.28 -36.40
CA GLU A 351 19.70 -24.23 -36.89
C GLU A 351 18.96 -22.87 -36.97
N MET A 352 17.71 -22.85 -37.41
CA MET A 352 16.90 -21.63 -37.37
C MET A 352 16.60 -21.19 -35.92
N ALA A 353 16.32 -22.12 -35.01
CA ALA A 353 16.19 -21.78 -33.59
C ALA A 353 17.48 -21.16 -33.05
N ARG A 354 18.65 -21.68 -33.45
CA ARG A 354 19.96 -21.17 -33.04
C ARG A 354 20.24 -19.77 -33.55
N THR A 355 19.84 -19.44 -34.78
CA THR A 355 19.99 -18.08 -35.33
C THR A 355 19.06 -17.08 -34.65
N LEU A 356 17.84 -17.49 -34.30
CA LEU A 356 16.85 -16.64 -33.63
C LEU A 356 17.17 -16.45 -32.13
N ALA A 357 17.45 -17.52 -31.40
CA ALA A 357 17.76 -17.48 -29.97
C ALA A 357 18.69 -18.66 -29.57
N PRO A 358 20.00 -18.44 -29.44
CA PRO A 358 20.97 -19.49 -29.09
C PRO A 358 20.93 -19.82 -27.58
N THR A 359 19.88 -20.50 -27.13
CA THR A 359 19.72 -20.91 -25.73
C THR A 359 20.36 -22.24 -25.40
N ILE A 360 20.54 -22.53 -24.11
CA ILE A 360 21.05 -23.82 -23.61
C ILE A 360 20.25 -25.00 -24.18
N ARG A 361 18.91 -24.93 -24.21
CA ARG A 361 18.06 -25.99 -24.79
C ARG A 361 18.34 -26.23 -26.27
N VAL A 362 18.55 -25.19 -27.08
CA VAL A 362 18.84 -25.33 -28.52
C VAL A 362 20.12 -26.14 -28.73
N TYR A 363 21.21 -25.77 -28.05
CA TYR A 363 22.48 -26.48 -28.17
C TYR A 363 22.41 -27.91 -27.63
N ARG A 364 21.65 -28.16 -26.56
CA ARG A 364 21.38 -29.52 -26.08
C ARG A 364 20.62 -30.36 -27.10
N LEU A 365 19.66 -29.78 -27.81
CA LEU A 365 18.93 -30.47 -28.87
C LEU A 365 19.82 -30.76 -30.09
N LEU A 366 20.69 -29.82 -30.49
CA LEU A 366 21.69 -30.05 -31.54
C LEU A 366 22.66 -31.17 -31.16
N SER A 367 23.13 -31.20 -29.91
CA SER A 367 23.94 -32.32 -29.40
C SER A 367 23.22 -33.66 -29.54
N ARG A 368 21.95 -33.73 -29.11
CA ARG A 368 21.14 -34.95 -29.22
C ARG A 368 20.91 -35.36 -30.68
N LEU A 369 20.76 -34.40 -31.59
CA LEU A 369 20.62 -34.66 -33.01
C LEU A 369 21.88 -35.31 -33.59
N GLU A 370 23.08 -34.80 -33.29
CA GLU A 370 24.33 -35.39 -33.80
C GLU A 370 24.53 -36.84 -33.30
N GLU A 371 24.22 -37.08 -32.02
CA GLU A 371 24.29 -38.43 -31.44
C GLU A 371 23.30 -39.39 -32.11
N ALA A 372 22.07 -38.93 -32.36
CA ALA A 372 21.02 -39.76 -32.93
C ALA A 372 21.21 -40.04 -34.44
N GLU A 373 21.68 -39.06 -35.22
CA GLU A 373 21.87 -39.19 -36.67
C GLU A 373 23.15 -39.94 -37.03
N SER A 374 24.27 -39.59 -36.40
CA SER A 374 25.62 -39.99 -36.84
C SER A 374 26.40 -40.80 -35.81
N GLY A 375 25.98 -40.80 -34.54
CA GLY A 375 26.75 -41.35 -33.43
C GLY A 375 28.05 -40.56 -33.13
N ASP A 376 28.24 -39.38 -33.72
CA ASP A 376 29.43 -38.55 -33.53
C ASP A 376 29.42 -37.88 -32.15
N SER A 377 30.06 -38.56 -31.19
CA SER A 377 30.22 -38.07 -29.81
C SER A 377 31.08 -36.82 -29.71
N GLU A 378 31.97 -36.56 -30.69
CA GLU A 378 32.82 -35.37 -30.70
C GLU A 378 32.02 -34.14 -31.12
N ALA A 379 31.21 -34.25 -32.19
CA ALA A 379 30.29 -33.20 -32.60
C ALA A 379 29.27 -32.87 -31.49
N ALA A 380 28.69 -33.88 -30.85
CA ALA A 380 27.80 -33.72 -29.71
C ALA A 380 28.47 -32.94 -28.56
N ARG A 381 29.69 -33.33 -28.20
CA ARG A 381 30.47 -32.65 -27.14
C ARG A 381 30.76 -31.20 -27.47
N ARG A 382 31.04 -30.87 -28.74
CA ARG A 382 31.23 -29.47 -29.18
C ARG A 382 29.97 -28.64 -28.93
N TRP A 383 28.79 -29.18 -29.23
CA TRP A 383 27.53 -28.48 -28.93
C TRP A 383 27.29 -28.30 -27.43
N LEU A 384 27.61 -29.30 -26.61
CA LEU A 384 27.50 -29.16 -25.14
C LEU A 384 28.48 -28.12 -24.56
N LEU A 385 29.69 -27.99 -25.12
CA LEU A 385 30.62 -26.92 -24.76
C LEU A 385 30.01 -25.54 -25.08
N MET A 386 29.38 -25.38 -26.23
CA MET A 386 28.67 -24.15 -26.59
C MET A 386 27.46 -23.90 -25.65
N ALA A 387 26.75 -24.95 -25.25
CA ALA A 387 25.66 -24.85 -24.29
C ALA A 387 26.10 -24.31 -22.92
N SER A 388 27.36 -24.48 -22.51
CA SER A 388 27.87 -24.02 -21.22
C SER A 388 27.98 -22.50 -21.08
N SER A 389 28.12 -21.81 -22.22
CA SER A 389 28.22 -20.35 -22.30
C SER A 389 26.99 -19.69 -22.95
N ALA A 390 25.99 -20.49 -23.32
CA ALA A 390 24.77 -20.03 -23.97
C ALA A 390 23.82 -19.32 -23.00
N ALA A 391 22.91 -18.52 -23.56
CA ALA A 391 21.89 -17.84 -22.77
C ALA A 391 20.92 -18.86 -22.11
N PRO A 392 20.54 -18.67 -20.85
CA PRO A 392 19.58 -19.56 -20.20
C PRO A 392 18.21 -19.47 -20.88
N ASP A 393 17.52 -20.61 -20.92
CA ASP A 393 16.16 -20.67 -21.43
C ASP A 393 15.21 -19.80 -20.59
N PRO A 394 14.17 -19.21 -21.20
CA PRO A 394 13.11 -18.54 -20.46
C PRO A 394 12.48 -19.44 -19.40
N VAL A 395 12.24 -18.88 -18.23
CA VAL A 395 11.54 -19.52 -17.11
C VAL A 395 10.57 -18.52 -16.48
N TRP A 396 9.69 -18.98 -15.60
CA TRP A 396 8.87 -18.06 -14.81
C TRP A 396 9.73 -17.43 -13.72
N LEU A 397 9.91 -16.12 -13.77
CA LEU A 397 10.68 -15.36 -12.79
C LEU A 397 9.75 -14.44 -12.00
N CYS A 398 9.93 -14.43 -10.68
CA CYS A 398 9.26 -13.47 -9.83
C CYS A 398 9.84 -12.07 -10.06
N ASP A 399 9.01 -11.11 -10.46
CA ASP A 399 9.41 -9.71 -10.63
C ASP A 399 9.88 -9.05 -9.33
N ARG A 400 9.42 -9.57 -8.18
CA ARG A 400 9.71 -9.00 -6.87
C ARG A 400 11.01 -9.50 -6.24
N CYS A 401 11.30 -10.80 -6.37
CA CYS A 401 12.45 -11.42 -5.70
C CYS A 401 13.41 -12.18 -6.63
N GLY A 402 13.10 -12.27 -7.93
CA GLY A 402 13.94 -12.97 -8.90
C GLY A 402 13.88 -14.50 -8.84
N ALA A 403 13.09 -15.09 -7.93
CA ALA A 403 12.95 -16.54 -7.83
C ALA A 403 12.44 -17.16 -9.15
N ALA A 404 13.08 -18.25 -9.58
CA ALA A 404 12.74 -18.97 -10.80
C ALA A 404 11.83 -20.17 -10.52
N SER A 405 10.92 -20.46 -11.45
CA SER A 405 10.08 -21.66 -11.45
C SER A 405 9.87 -22.19 -12.87
N ALA A 406 9.77 -23.51 -12.99
CA ALA A 406 9.42 -24.19 -14.25
C ALA A 406 7.90 -24.21 -14.52
N VAL A 407 7.10 -23.97 -13.49
CA VAL A 407 5.63 -23.93 -13.55
C VAL A 407 5.15 -22.57 -13.04
N TRP A 408 4.12 -22.03 -13.67
CA TRP A 408 3.52 -20.79 -13.18
C TRP A 408 2.73 -21.07 -11.90
N HIS A 409 2.95 -20.25 -10.87
CA HIS A 409 2.23 -20.31 -9.61
C HIS A 409 1.58 -18.96 -9.33
N VAL A 410 0.40 -18.99 -8.71
CA VAL A 410 -0.34 -17.77 -8.31
C VAL A 410 0.43 -16.92 -7.31
N HIS A 411 1.14 -17.58 -6.40
CA HIS A 411 2.06 -16.95 -5.45
C HIS A 411 3.49 -17.39 -5.74
N CYS A 412 4.42 -16.45 -5.60
CA CYS A 412 5.83 -16.81 -5.59
C CYS A 412 6.17 -17.69 -4.37
N GLY A 413 6.70 -18.89 -4.59
CA GLY A 413 7.09 -19.80 -3.49
C GLY A 413 8.20 -19.27 -2.57
N ASN A 414 8.92 -18.22 -2.97
CA ASN A 414 9.97 -17.60 -2.15
C ASN A 414 9.48 -16.38 -1.35
N CYS A 415 8.79 -15.43 -1.99
CA CYS A 415 8.38 -14.17 -1.35
C CYS A 415 6.87 -14.01 -1.12
N GLY A 416 6.05 -14.98 -1.53
CA GLY A 416 4.59 -14.96 -1.37
C GLY A 416 3.86 -13.90 -2.21
N ALA A 417 4.54 -13.26 -3.18
CA ALA A 417 3.91 -12.23 -3.99
C ALA A 417 2.92 -12.82 -5.01
N PHE A 418 1.68 -12.32 -4.98
CA PHE A 418 0.59 -12.64 -5.91
C PHE A 418 0.87 -12.10 -7.33
N ASP A 419 0.54 -12.88 -8.36
CA ASP A 419 0.69 -12.59 -9.81
C ASP A 419 2.00 -11.87 -10.16
N SER A 420 3.10 -12.35 -9.57
CA SER A 420 4.43 -11.76 -9.77
C SER A 420 5.30 -12.53 -10.76
N MET A 421 4.81 -13.63 -11.31
CA MET A 421 5.58 -14.56 -12.15
C MET A 421 5.47 -14.18 -13.62
N THR A 422 6.58 -13.76 -14.23
CA THR A 422 6.67 -13.39 -15.65
C THR A 422 7.58 -14.33 -16.42
N TRP A 423 7.24 -14.63 -17.67
CA TRP A 423 8.02 -15.52 -18.54
C TRP A 423 9.14 -14.73 -19.20
N ARG A 424 10.39 -14.96 -18.80
CA ARG A 424 11.56 -14.28 -19.40
C ARG A 424 12.85 -15.08 -19.17
N SER A 425 13.87 -14.80 -19.97
CA SER A 425 15.20 -15.36 -19.73
C SER A 425 15.82 -14.80 -18.46
N PRO A 426 16.37 -15.65 -17.57
CA PRO A 426 17.19 -15.19 -16.46
C PRO A 426 18.37 -14.37 -16.95
N PRO A 427 18.86 -13.40 -16.16
CA PRO A 427 20.15 -12.78 -16.45
C PRO A 427 21.20 -13.88 -16.51
N ALA A 428 22.06 -13.84 -17.54
CA ALA A 428 23.19 -14.76 -17.63
C ALA A 428 24.04 -14.56 -16.38
N THR A 429 23.97 -15.52 -15.45
CA THR A 429 24.90 -15.53 -14.32
C THR A 429 26.20 -16.00 -14.94
N PRO A 430 27.26 -15.17 -15.00
CA PRO A 430 28.56 -15.70 -15.37
C PRO A 430 28.83 -16.84 -14.38
N LEU A 431 29.20 -18.00 -14.91
CA LEU A 431 29.73 -19.07 -14.10
C LEU A 431 31.03 -18.52 -13.49
N ALA A 432 30.92 -17.76 -12.40
CA ALA A 432 32.02 -17.52 -11.51
C ALA A 432 32.29 -18.91 -10.96
N LEU A 433 33.26 -19.60 -11.56
CA LEU A 433 34.03 -20.60 -10.85
C LEU A 433 34.47 -19.87 -9.59
N ALA A 434 33.76 -20.12 -8.49
CA ALA A 434 34.24 -19.78 -7.17
C ALA A 434 35.54 -20.57 -7.04
N HIS A 435 36.65 -19.89 -7.36
CA HIS A 435 37.91 -20.26 -6.78
C HIS A 435 37.63 -20.26 -5.27
N PRO A 436 37.88 -21.38 -4.57
CA PRO A 436 37.85 -21.32 -3.12
C PRO A 436 38.89 -20.25 -2.75
N GLU A 437 38.42 -19.10 -2.28
CA GLU A 437 39.25 -18.16 -1.53
C GLU A 437 39.95 -19.02 -0.48
N GLU A 438 41.27 -19.11 -0.61
CA GLU A 438 42.13 -19.59 0.46
C GLU A 438 41.69 -18.83 1.71
N ALA A 439 41.18 -19.58 2.68
CA ALA A 439 40.87 -19.06 3.98
C ALA A 439 42.17 -18.49 4.57
N GLU A 440 42.34 -17.17 4.48
CA GLU A 440 43.32 -16.46 5.27
C GLU A 440 42.93 -16.63 6.74
N GLU A 441 43.66 -17.52 7.42
CA GLU A 441 43.59 -17.71 8.85
C GLU A 441 43.85 -16.37 9.58
N PRO A 442 43.12 -16.06 10.67
CA PRO A 442 43.35 -14.85 11.42
C PRO A 442 44.69 -14.96 12.16
N ASN A 443 45.73 -14.29 11.66
CA ASN A 443 47.01 -14.18 12.34
C ASN A 443 46.84 -13.38 13.64
N SER A 444 46.89 -14.09 14.76
CA SER A 444 46.94 -13.56 16.11
C SER A 444 48.36 -13.13 16.48
N ALA A 445 48.46 -11.89 16.95
CA ALA A 445 49.47 -11.33 17.84
C ALA A 445 50.87 -11.02 17.25
N GLU A 446 51.22 -9.73 17.27
CA GLU A 446 52.16 -9.20 18.28
C GLU A 446 52.11 -7.67 18.33
N THR A 447 51.67 -7.15 19.47
CA THR A 447 51.89 -5.76 19.89
C THR A 447 53.32 -5.61 20.42
N VAL A 448 54.11 -4.74 19.80
CA VAL A 448 55.23 -4.06 20.47
C VAL A 448 55.11 -2.56 20.20
N VAL A 449 55.12 -1.83 21.31
CA VAL A 449 55.06 -0.37 21.44
C VAL A 449 56.44 0.23 21.22
N GLU A 450 56.56 1.31 20.44
CA GLU A 450 57.57 2.34 20.71
C GLU A 450 57.13 3.73 20.21
N ALA A 451 57.20 4.72 21.12
CA ALA A 451 56.96 6.16 20.93
C ALA A 451 58.10 6.79 20.07
N ALA A 452 58.06 7.97 19.43
CA ALA A 452 57.57 9.33 19.72
C ALA A 452 57.74 10.14 18.39
N ASP A 453 57.04 11.23 18.05
CA ASP A 453 57.27 12.60 18.54
C ASP A 453 56.31 13.62 17.85
N GLY A 454 55.80 14.60 18.63
CA GLY A 454 55.61 16.00 18.22
C GLY A 454 54.32 16.45 17.46
N PRO A 455 53.55 17.46 17.95
CA PRO A 455 52.36 17.99 17.27
C PRO A 455 52.69 19.14 16.29
N PRO A 456 51.92 19.34 15.19
CA PRO A 456 52.12 20.47 14.30
C PRO A 456 51.41 21.74 14.79
N THR A 457 52.16 22.84 14.78
CA THR A 457 51.78 24.22 15.08
C THR A 457 50.74 24.76 14.09
N ILE A 458 49.68 25.40 14.60
CA ILE A 458 48.68 26.12 13.81
C ILE A 458 49.18 27.53 13.52
N GLU A 459 49.38 27.86 12.24
CA GLU A 459 49.72 29.21 11.78
C GLU A 459 48.44 29.98 11.40
N HIS A 460 48.15 31.05 12.13
CA HIS A 460 47.08 32.01 11.84
C HIS A 460 47.48 32.92 10.68
N GLN A 461 46.71 32.93 9.58
CA GLN A 461 46.74 34.01 8.59
C GLN A 461 45.87 35.20 9.04
N PRO A 462 46.39 36.44 9.02
CA PRO A 462 45.59 37.63 9.30
C PRO A 462 44.87 38.15 8.05
N ALA A 463 43.65 38.64 8.30
CA ALA A 463 42.79 39.33 7.35
C ALA A 463 43.44 40.60 6.76
N LYS A 464 43.20 40.85 5.47
CA LYS A 464 43.42 42.16 4.84
C LYS A 464 42.11 42.67 4.25
N ALA A 465 41.72 43.84 4.77
CA ALA A 465 40.98 44.99 4.22
C ALA A 465 39.79 44.74 3.29
#